data_AF-A0AAJ6ZR29-F1
#
_entry.id   AF-A0AAJ6ZR29-F1
#
_cell.length_a   1.000
_cell.length_b   1.000
_cell.length_c   1.000
_cell.angle_alpha   90.00
_cell.angle_beta   90.00
_cell.angle_gamma   90.00
#
_symmetry.space_group_name_H-M   'P 1'
#
loop_
_entity.id
_entity.type
_entity.pdbx_description
1 polymer ?
#
loop_
_entity_poly.entity_id
_entity_poly.type
_entity_poly.pdbx_seq_one_letter_code
_entity_poly.pdbx_strand_id
1 'polypeptide(L)'
;MAYELNTNTYGLKSSPFIAIRTLLELAERERLDFPRAAAVLSSDIYVDDICTGAANEKEALLLRDELIGILRAGGYELRKWVSNSPALLDGLPKEHQQDPHLFQNVDNPDAIAVLGVQYQPAQDVFTFSVQDLDISRVWTKRLVLSTVARIFDPNGWLTPVVFWAKCFLQKLWLENLTWDIPLNGELLLAWSRFVSSLPDIQLVKIERKLLPAGKCRVTLHGFCDASELGYAAAVYIRAVDRNGSVTVRLVIAKSKVAPIRSRLTIPKLELSGAALLSRLLNHVVSTLGQTVAFEKIYAWTDSQIVLCWLRASVHALEVFVANRVSQIRDSTAVINWRNVPGDLNPADCASRGCESSVILSHPLWWGPVWLCEPEGCWPHNIVDPVEPLPGLRVLAVESEPKQNLDELLDRFSSLDKLLGVTGWLKRFIHNTRNKSDRRFSPVLTPEERREALLFWAVDYEMRSYLMRLDIPFCCPRTASWYDS
;
A
#
# COMPACT_ATOMS: atom_id res chain seq x y z
N MET A 1 -28.50 -21.11 -43.79
CA MET A 1 -29.48 -20.82 -42.72
C MET A 1 -28.77 -19.99 -41.67
N ALA A 2 -29.36 -18.86 -41.27
CA ALA A 2 -28.90 -18.07 -40.15
C ALA A 2 -29.66 -18.52 -38.90
N TYR A 3 -28.99 -18.58 -37.75
CA TYR A 3 -29.60 -18.86 -36.46
C TYR A 3 -29.73 -17.56 -35.66
N GLU A 4 -30.80 -17.45 -34.88
CA GLU A 4 -31.03 -16.36 -33.93
C GLU A 4 -31.09 -16.91 -32.51
N LEU A 5 -30.56 -16.15 -31.55
CA LEU A 5 -30.50 -16.51 -30.15
C LEU A 5 -31.70 -15.92 -29.41
N ASN A 6 -32.48 -16.77 -28.74
CA ASN A 6 -33.71 -16.37 -28.04
C ASN A 6 -33.53 -16.15 -26.53
N THR A 7 -32.30 -16.29 -26.03
CA THR A 7 -31.97 -16.19 -24.61
C THR A 7 -30.89 -15.15 -24.38
N ASN A 8 -30.80 -14.67 -23.13
CA ASN A 8 -29.71 -13.77 -22.74
C ASN A 8 -28.36 -14.49 -22.97
N THR A 9 -27.62 -14.06 -23.99
CA THR A 9 -26.48 -14.85 -24.51
C THR A 9 -25.15 -14.24 -24.09
N TYR A 10 -24.15 -15.10 -23.88
CA TYR A 10 -22.77 -14.71 -23.62
C TYR A 10 -22.19 -13.82 -24.73
N GLY A 11 -21.33 -12.88 -24.34
CA GLY A 11 -20.60 -12.01 -25.28
C GLY A 11 -21.29 -10.69 -25.61
N LEU A 12 -22.58 -10.51 -25.31
CA LEU A 12 -23.21 -9.18 -25.40
C LEU A 12 -22.90 -8.36 -24.14
N LYS A 13 -22.59 -7.07 -24.34
CA LYS A 13 -22.24 -6.15 -23.24
C LYS A 13 -23.35 -5.99 -22.21
N SER A 14 -24.61 -6.11 -22.62
CA SER A 14 -25.78 -5.97 -21.76
C SER A 14 -26.12 -7.23 -20.97
N SER A 15 -25.62 -8.41 -21.37
CA SER A 15 -26.06 -9.68 -20.79
C SER A 15 -25.81 -9.80 -19.28
N PRO A 16 -24.63 -9.41 -18.74
CA PRO A 16 -24.40 -9.48 -17.30
C PRO A 16 -25.35 -8.57 -16.52
N PHE A 17 -25.61 -7.35 -17.05
CA PHE A 17 -26.54 -6.42 -16.41
C PHE A 17 -27.96 -6.98 -16.36
N ILE A 18 -28.45 -7.53 -17.48
CA ILE A 18 -29.79 -8.11 -17.56
C ILE A 18 -29.93 -9.29 -16.59
N ALA A 19 -28.95 -10.19 -16.54
CA ALA A 19 -28.95 -11.33 -15.63
C ALA A 19 -29.02 -10.88 -14.17
N ILE A 20 -28.08 -10.01 -13.75
CA ILE A 20 -28.00 -9.53 -12.37
C ILE A 20 -29.27 -8.74 -11.99
N ARG A 21 -29.73 -7.82 -12.84
CA ARG A 21 -30.92 -7.00 -12.54
C ARG A 21 -32.18 -7.85 -12.40
N THR A 22 -32.31 -8.94 -13.16
CA THR A 22 -33.43 -9.87 -13.06
C THR A 22 -33.44 -10.59 -11.71
N LEU A 23 -32.28 -11.04 -11.23
CA LEU A 23 -32.16 -11.65 -9.90
C LEU A 23 -32.45 -10.65 -8.78
N LEU A 24 -32.02 -9.39 -8.91
CA LEU A 24 -32.35 -8.33 -7.97
C LEU A 24 -33.86 -7.99 -7.96
N GLU A 25 -34.52 -8.04 -9.12
CA GLU A 25 -35.98 -7.85 -9.19
C GLU A 25 -36.74 -8.99 -8.52
N LEU A 26 -36.30 -10.22 -8.76
CA LEU A 26 -36.86 -11.41 -8.14
C LEU A 26 -36.70 -11.36 -6.62
N ALA A 27 -35.52 -10.95 -6.14
CA ALA A 27 -35.25 -10.73 -4.73
C ALA A 27 -36.24 -9.75 -4.08
N GLU A 28 -36.56 -8.64 -4.75
CA GLU A 28 -37.49 -7.64 -4.21
C GLU A 28 -38.94 -8.13 -4.21
N ARG A 29 -39.39 -8.79 -5.29
CA ARG A 29 -40.78 -9.26 -5.43
C ARG A 29 -41.13 -10.37 -4.46
N GLU A 30 -40.20 -11.30 -4.27
CA GLU A 30 -40.42 -12.53 -3.51
C GLU A 30 -39.88 -12.42 -2.07
N ARG A 31 -39.45 -11.22 -1.65
CA ARG A 31 -38.82 -10.97 -0.34
C ARG A 31 -39.68 -11.36 0.86
N LEU A 32 -41.00 -11.25 0.73
CA LEU A 32 -41.93 -11.56 1.83
C LEU A 32 -41.97 -13.07 2.11
N ASP A 33 -41.92 -13.88 1.06
CA ASP A 33 -41.99 -15.34 1.14
C ASP A 33 -40.61 -15.98 1.38
N PHE A 34 -39.54 -15.39 0.83
CA PHE A 34 -38.17 -15.89 0.93
C PHE A 34 -37.17 -14.82 1.41
N PRO A 35 -37.31 -14.32 2.65
CA PRO A 35 -36.54 -13.17 3.12
C PRO A 35 -35.03 -13.42 3.22
N ARG A 36 -34.58 -14.65 3.53
CA ARG A 36 -33.14 -14.98 3.63
C ARG A 36 -32.52 -15.06 2.25
N ALA A 37 -33.20 -15.74 1.34
CA ALA A 37 -32.73 -15.90 -0.03
C ALA A 37 -32.72 -14.56 -0.78
N ALA A 38 -33.73 -13.71 -0.59
CA ALA A 38 -33.75 -12.36 -1.15
C ALA A 38 -32.55 -11.51 -0.69
N ALA A 39 -32.15 -11.62 0.58
CA ALA A 39 -30.95 -10.95 1.08
C ALA A 39 -29.68 -11.46 0.36
N VAL A 40 -29.52 -12.78 0.24
CA VAL A 40 -28.40 -13.42 -0.47
C VAL A 40 -28.36 -13.01 -1.94
N LEU A 41 -29.50 -12.99 -2.64
CA LEU A 41 -29.53 -12.59 -4.04
C LEU A 41 -29.12 -11.12 -4.25
N SER A 42 -29.20 -10.31 -3.19
CA SER A 42 -28.83 -8.89 -3.20
C SER A 42 -27.35 -8.66 -2.86
N SER A 43 -26.70 -9.55 -2.11
CA SER A 43 -25.35 -9.32 -1.57
C SER A 43 -24.28 -10.35 -1.92
N ASP A 44 -24.67 -11.61 -2.20
CA ASP A 44 -23.77 -12.77 -2.21
C ASP A 44 -23.68 -13.43 -3.61
N ILE A 45 -24.11 -12.73 -4.65
CA ILE A 45 -24.00 -13.17 -6.05
C ILE A 45 -22.76 -12.56 -6.69
N TYR A 46 -21.99 -13.40 -7.38
CA TYR A 46 -20.99 -12.96 -8.33
C TYR A 46 -21.32 -13.50 -9.73
N VAL A 47 -21.91 -12.63 -10.56
CA VAL A 47 -22.40 -12.98 -11.91
C VAL A 47 -23.40 -14.13 -11.86
N ASP A 48 -22.97 -15.37 -12.09
CA ASP A 48 -23.76 -16.61 -12.11
C ASP A 48 -23.53 -17.50 -10.88
N ASP A 49 -22.54 -17.21 -10.06
CA ASP A 49 -22.22 -17.97 -8.84
C ASP A 49 -22.86 -17.35 -7.59
N ILE A 50 -23.47 -18.19 -6.74
CA ILE A 50 -23.95 -17.80 -5.41
C ILE A 50 -23.03 -18.43 -4.37
N CYS A 51 -22.34 -17.59 -3.59
CA CYS A 51 -21.37 -18.03 -2.59
C CYS A 51 -21.81 -17.53 -1.20
N THR A 52 -22.61 -18.31 -0.49
CA THR A 52 -23.21 -17.91 0.79
C THR A 52 -23.10 -19.01 1.85
N GLY A 53 -23.52 -18.70 3.08
CA GLY A 53 -23.57 -19.65 4.19
C GLY A 53 -24.29 -19.09 5.41
N ALA A 54 -24.33 -19.86 6.49
CA ALA A 54 -24.95 -19.46 7.75
C ALA A 54 -24.09 -19.83 8.96
N ALA A 55 -24.49 -19.35 10.15
CA ALA A 55 -23.76 -19.60 11.39
C ALA A 55 -23.87 -21.05 11.89
N ASN A 56 -24.94 -21.75 11.49
CA ASN A 56 -25.19 -23.14 11.82
C ASN A 56 -25.92 -23.87 10.68
N GLU A 57 -25.86 -25.20 10.71
CA GLU A 57 -26.42 -26.06 9.65
C GLU A 57 -27.93 -25.91 9.47
N LYS A 58 -28.69 -25.73 10.56
CA LYS A 58 -30.14 -25.54 10.49
C LYS A 58 -30.52 -24.28 9.73
N GLU A 59 -29.85 -23.17 10.02
CA GLU A 59 -30.05 -21.91 9.28
C GLU A 59 -29.62 -22.03 7.82
N ALA A 60 -28.53 -22.77 7.55
CA ALA A 60 -28.07 -23.00 6.19
C ALA A 60 -29.07 -23.85 5.38
N LEU A 61 -29.71 -24.84 5.99
CA LEU A 61 -30.75 -25.66 5.35
C LEU A 61 -31.99 -24.82 5.00
N LEU A 62 -32.45 -23.97 5.93
CA LEU A 62 -33.54 -23.03 5.66
C LEU A 62 -33.19 -22.08 4.52
N LEU A 63 -31.97 -21.53 4.51
CA LEU A 63 -31.50 -20.65 3.44
C LEU A 63 -31.44 -21.38 2.10
N ARG A 64 -30.94 -22.62 2.06
CA ARG A 64 -30.91 -23.47 0.86
C ARG A 64 -32.31 -23.65 0.28
N ASP A 65 -33.27 -24.02 1.12
CA ASP A 65 -34.64 -24.30 0.69
C ASP A 65 -35.34 -23.02 0.20
N GLU A 66 -35.12 -21.89 0.87
CA GLU A 66 -35.58 -20.57 0.40
C GLU A 66 -34.94 -20.18 -0.94
N LEU A 67 -33.63 -20.44 -1.14
CA LEU A 67 -32.92 -20.16 -2.41
C LEU A 67 -33.49 -20.98 -3.56
N ILE A 68 -33.77 -22.26 -3.33
CA ILE A 68 -34.43 -23.12 -4.31
C ILE A 68 -35.83 -22.59 -4.63
N GLY A 69 -36.58 -22.17 -3.60
CA GLY A 69 -37.92 -21.62 -3.75
C GLY A 69 -37.96 -20.33 -4.58
N ILE A 70 -37.18 -19.32 -4.19
CA ILE A 70 -37.18 -18.01 -4.85
C ILE A 70 -36.72 -18.11 -6.31
N LEU A 71 -35.67 -18.89 -6.59
CA LEU A 71 -35.16 -19.04 -7.95
C LEU A 71 -36.11 -19.84 -8.83
N ARG A 72 -36.79 -20.85 -8.26
CA ARG A 72 -37.86 -21.58 -8.97
C ARG A 72 -39.03 -20.68 -9.33
N ALA A 73 -39.39 -19.70 -8.48
CA ALA A 73 -40.41 -18.70 -8.80
C ALA A 73 -40.00 -17.84 -10.02
N GLY A 74 -38.71 -17.58 -10.18
CA GLY A 74 -38.13 -16.94 -11.38
C GLY A 74 -37.94 -17.87 -12.59
N GLY A 75 -38.29 -19.16 -12.49
CA GLY A 75 -38.06 -20.15 -13.54
C GLY A 75 -36.62 -20.66 -13.64
N TYR A 76 -35.79 -20.40 -12.63
CA TYR A 76 -34.41 -20.86 -12.55
C TYR A 76 -34.29 -22.14 -11.72
N GLU A 77 -33.37 -23.01 -12.12
CA GLU A 77 -33.02 -24.22 -11.39
C GLU A 77 -31.54 -24.16 -11.01
N LEU A 78 -31.24 -24.12 -9.71
CA LEU A 78 -29.87 -24.12 -9.23
C LEU A 78 -29.19 -25.46 -9.49
N ARG A 79 -27.97 -25.40 -10.01
CA ARG A 79 -27.11 -26.55 -10.31
C ARG A 79 -25.75 -26.33 -9.64
N LYS A 80 -24.91 -27.37 -9.69
CA LYS A 80 -23.53 -27.35 -9.15
C LYS A 80 -23.46 -27.10 -7.64
N TRP A 81 -24.40 -27.66 -6.88
CA TRP A 81 -24.41 -27.53 -5.42
C TRP A 81 -23.17 -28.14 -4.79
N VAL A 82 -22.56 -27.39 -3.88
CA VAL A 82 -21.37 -27.76 -3.11
C VAL A 82 -21.54 -27.26 -1.69
N SER A 83 -21.09 -28.06 -0.71
CA SER A 83 -21.17 -27.69 0.70
C SER A 83 -20.05 -28.37 1.49
N ASN A 84 -19.61 -27.73 2.57
CA ASN A 84 -18.74 -28.35 3.59
C ASN A 84 -19.52 -29.23 4.57
N SER A 85 -20.86 -29.14 4.60
CA SER A 85 -21.75 -30.07 5.31
C SER A 85 -22.49 -30.98 4.31
N PRO A 86 -22.36 -32.32 4.43
CA PRO A 86 -23.12 -33.28 3.63
C PRO A 86 -24.65 -33.14 3.80
N ALA A 87 -25.13 -32.70 4.96
CA ALA A 87 -26.56 -32.55 5.22
C ALA A 87 -27.22 -31.53 4.28
N LEU A 88 -26.48 -30.50 3.84
CA LEU A 88 -26.97 -29.52 2.88
C LEU A 88 -27.14 -30.08 1.46
N LEU A 89 -26.45 -31.18 1.14
CA LEU A 89 -26.57 -31.86 -0.16
C LEU A 89 -27.64 -32.96 -0.13
N ASP A 90 -28.09 -33.37 1.05
CA ASP A 90 -29.10 -34.40 1.19
C ASP A 90 -30.46 -33.94 0.63
N GLY A 91 -31.12 -34.84 -0.09
CA GLY A 91 -32.37 -34.59 -0.81
C GLY A 91 -32.23 -33.86 -2.16
N LEU A 92 -31.03 -33.41 -2.55
CA LEU A 92 -30.81 -32.80 -3.87
C LEU A 92 -30.53 -33.87 -4.95
N PRO A 93 -31.08 -33.73 -6.17
CA PRO A 93 -30.74 -34.62 -7.29
C PRO A 93 -29.22 -34.65 -7.55
N LYS A 94 -28.66 -35.82 -7.88
CA LYS A 94 -27.20 -35.94 -8.10
C LYS A 94 -26.73 -35.07 -9.27
N GLU A 95 -27.56 -34.92 -10.29
CA GLU A 95 -27.36 -34.05 -11.46
C GLU A 95 -27.41 -32.54 -11.13
N HIS A 96 -27.82 -32.17 -9.92
CA HIS A 96 -27.77 -30.80 -9.41
C HIS A 96 -26.53 -30.55 -8.57
N GLN A 97 -25.86 -31.59 -8.10
CA GLN A 97 -24.63 -31.47 -7.31
C GLN A 97 -23.43 -31.28 -8.23
N GLN A 98 -22.40 -30.59 -7.75
CA GLN A 98 -21.16 -30.44 -8.51
C GLN A 98 -20.45 -31.80 -8.56
N ASP A 99 -20.13 -32.26 -9.76
CA ASP A 99 -19.26 -33.43 -9.94
C ASP A 99 -17.79 -32.96 -9.85
N PRO A 100 -17.03 -33.39 -8.82
CA PRO A 100 -15.62 -33.04 -8.66
C PRO A 100 -14.73 -33.53 -9.81
N HIS A 101 -15.19 -34.54 -10.57
CA HIS A 101 -14.44 -35.17 -11.66
C HIS A 101 -14.69 -34.54 -13.04
N LEU A 102 -15.67 -33.64 -13.15
CA LEU A 102 -16.08 -33.04 -14.44
C LEU A 102 -15.06 -32.00 -14.95
N PHE A 103 -14.24 -31.48 -14.04
CA PHE A 103 -12.99 -30.81 -14.36
C PHE A 103 -11.89 -31.76 -13.91
N GLN A 104 -10.95 -32.09 -14.80
CA GLN A 104 -9.84 -33.01 -14.54
C GLN A 104 -8.89 -32.45 -13.45
N ASN A 105 -9.34 -32.41 -12.20
CA ASN A 105 -8.51 -32.22 -11.02
C ASN A 105 -7.84 -33.57 -10.73
N VAL A 106 -7.01 -34.05 -11.66
CA VAL A 106 -6.26 -35.30 -11.52
C VAL A 106 -5.42 -35.28 -10.25
N ASP A 107 -4.96 -34.09 -9.84
CA ASP A 107 -4.08 -33.87 -8.71
C ASP A 107 -4.82 -33.63 -7.38
N ASN A 108 -6.11 -33.27 -7.40
CA ASN A 108 -6.89 -32.94 -6.19
C ASN A 108 -8.39 -33.25 -6.38
N PRO A 109 -8.79 -34.53 -6.35
CA PRO A 109 -10.14 -34.97 -6.70
C PRO A 109 -11.24 -34.42 -5.75
N ASP A 110 -10.86 -33.96 -4.56
CA ASP A 110 -11.79 -33.42 -3.56
C ASP A 110 -11.93 -31.89 -3.61
N ALA A 111 -11.17 -31.22 -4.49
CA ALA A 111 -11.22 -29.77 -4.66
C ALA A 111 -12.16 -29.36 -5.81
N ILE A 112 -12.79 -28.20 -5.65
CA ILE A 112 -13.59 -27.55 -6.69
C ILE A 112 -13.07 -26.14 -6.95
N ALA A 113 -13.33 -25.59 -8.14
CA ALA A 113 -13.02 -24.20 -8.43
C ALA A 113 -14.17 -23.28 -7.94
N VAL A 114 -13.84 -22.29 -7.12
CA VAL A 114 -14.75 -21.22 -6.66
C VAL A 114 -14.12 -19.89 -7.02
N LEU A 115 -14.76 -19.13 -7.92
CA LEU A 115 -14.26 -17.83 -8.41
C LEU A 115 -12.79 -17.85 -8.89
N GLY A 116 -12.35 -19.00 -9.42
CA GLY A 116 -10.99 -19.23 -9.93
C GLY A 116 -9.98 -19.75 -8.90
N VAL A 117 -10.32 -19.87 -7.61
CA VAL A 117 -9.48 -20.47 -6.56
C VAL A 117 -9.95 -21.90 -6.27
N GLN A 118 -9.04 -22.81 -5.89
CA GLN A 118 -9.47 -24.14 -5.45
C GLN A 118 -9.99 -24.11 -4.01
N TYR A 119 -11.11 -24.78 -3.77
CA TYR A 119 -11.77 -24.93 -2.49
C TYR A 119 -11.99 -26.40 -2.19
N GLN A 120 -11.60 -26.85 -1.00
CA GLN A 120 -11.82 -28.21 -0.49
C GLN A 120 -12.96 -28.19 0.54
N PRO A 121 -14.18 -28.58 0.16
CA PRO A 121 -15.35 -28.41 1.01
C PRO A 121 -15.24 -29.19 2.33
N ALA A 122 -14.75 -30.44 2.29
CA ALA A 122 -14.68 -31.28 3.49
C ALA A 122 -13.79 -30.69 4.60
N GLN A 123 -12.74 -29.95 4.23
CA GLN A 123 -11.80 -29.31 5.15
C GLN A 123 -12.13 -27.84 5.41
N ASP A 124 -13.04 -27.24 4.65
CA ASP A 124 -13.37 -25.81 4.65
C ASP A 124 -12.14 -24.89 4.40
N VAL A 125 -11.28 -25.29 3.46
CA VAL A 125 -10.05 -24.55 3.12
C VAL A 125 -9.95 -24.24 1.63
N PHE A 126 -9.36 -23.09 1.30
CA PHE A 126 -8.84 -22.82 -0.03
C PHE A 126 -7.44 -23.39 -0.20
N THR A 127 -7.12 -23.78 -1.42
CA THR A 127 -5.82 -24.25 -1.87
C THR A 127 -5.56 -23.77 -3.30
N PHE A 128 -4.43 -24.17 -3.87
CA PHE A 128 -4.00 -23.78 -5.19
C PHE A 128 -3.62 -25.00 -6.02
N SER A 129 -3.79 -24.90 -7.33
CA SER A 129 -3.29 -25.90 -8.27
C SER A 129 -2.20 -25.30 -9.14
N VAL A 130 -1.21 -26.13 -9.44
CA VAL A 130 -0.18 -25.87 -10.43
C VAL A 130 -0.26 -27.03 -11.42
N GLN A 131 -0.60 -26.73 -12.67
CA GLN A 131 -0.49 -27.72 -13.74
C GLN A 131 0.94 -28.24 -13.82
N ASP A 132 1.12 -29.52 -14.16
CA ASP A 132 2.43 -30.11 -14.39
C ASP A 132 3.30 -29.24 -15.30
N LEU A 133 4.32 -28.62 -14.70
CA LEU A 133 5.29 -27.82 -15.42
C LEU A 133 6.46 -28.74 -15.79
N ASP A 134 6.59 -29.02 -17.09
CA ASP A 134 7.78 -29.69 -17.62
C ASP A 134 9.02 -28.81 -17.37
N ILE A 135 9.80 -29.18 -16.35
CA ILE A 135 11.01 -28.46 -15.93
C ILE A 135 12.08 -28.55 -17.04
N SER A 136 12.08 -29.63 -17.83
CA SER A 136 13.03 -29.87 -18.92
C SER A 136 12.73 -29.02 -20.17
N ARG A 137 11.60 -28.33 -20.18
CA ARG A 137 11.17 -27.47 -21.27
C ARG A 137 12.17 -26.33 -21.51
N VAL A 138 12.34 -25.97 -22.77
CA VAL A 138 13.04 -24.74 -23.17
C VAL A 138 12.24 -23.52 -22.73
N TRP A 139 12.72 -22.83 -21.69
CA TRP A 139 12.08 -21.64 -21.14
C TRP A 139 12.38 -20.40 -21.98
N THR A 140 11.35 -19.62 -22.29
CA THR A 140 11.46 -18.31 -22.95
C THR A 140 10.74 -17.26 -22.13
N LYS A 141 10.99 -15.97 -22.40
CA LYS A 141 10.28 -14.87 -21.73
C LYS A 141 8.76 -14.99 -21.86
N ARG A 142 8.25 -15.46 -23.01
CA ARG A 142 6.81 -15.70 -23.22
C ARG A 142 6.27 -16.78 -22.28
N LEU A 143 7.02 -17.88 -22.11
CA LEU A 143 6.61 -18.97 -21.24
C LEU A 143 6.66 -18.59 -19.77
N VAL A 144 7.68 -17.83 -19.36
CA VAL A 144 7.77 -17.24 -18.02
C VAL A 144 6.53 -16.41 -17.73
N LEU A 145 6.20 -15.45 -18.60
CA LEU A 145 5.00 -14.62 -18.44
C LEU A 145 3.72 -15.46 -18.34
N SER A 146 3.57 -16.45 -19.22
CA SER A 146 2.42 -17.36 -19.21
C SER A 146 2.32 -18.16 -17.91
N THR A 147 3.44 -18.60 -17.33
CA THR A 147 3.47 -19.30 -16.04
C THR A 147 3.10 -18.35 -14.90
N VAL A 148 3.64 -17.12 -14.87
CA VAL A 148 3.29 -16.13 -13.85
C VAL A 148 1.79 -15.81 -13.88
N ALA A 149 1.22 -15.64 -15.07
CA ALA A 149 -0.21 -15.34 -15.24
C ALA A 149 -1.14 -16.50 -14.82
N ARG A 150 -0.63 -17.75 -14.80
CA ARG A 150 -1.37 -18.93 -14.35
C ARG A 150 -1.48 -19.03 -12.83
N ILE A 151 -0.63 -18.34 -12.06
CA ILE A 151 -0.72 -18.29 -10.60
C ILE A 151 -1.87 -17.35 -10.23
N PHE A 152 -3.09 -17.90 -10.15
CA PHE A 152 -4.28 -17.15 -9.82
C PHE A 152 -4.40 -16.95 -8.30
N ASP A 153 -4.11 -15.73 -7.85
CA ASP A 153 -4.13 -15.36 -6.43
C ASP A 153 -4.86 -14.01 -6.24
N PRO A 154 -6.21 -14.02 -6.19
CA PRO A 154 -7.01 -12.79 -6.18
C PRO A 154 -6.81 -11.98 -4.89
N ASN A 155 -6.66 -12.68 -3.76
CA ASN A 155 -6.47 -12.07 -2.44
C ASN A 155 -5.00 -11.86 -2.06
N GLY A 156 -4.04 -12.38 -2.83
CA GLY A 156 -2.63 -12.16 -2.57
C GLY A 156 -2.06 -13.05 -1.46
N TRP A 157 -2.64 -14.22 -1.16
CA TRP A 157 -2.10 -15.13 -0.15
C TRP A 157 -0.72 -15.67 -0.52
N LEU A 158 -0.40 -15.73 -1.81
CA LEU A 158 0.90 -16.11 -2.37
C LEU A 158 1.70 -14.89 -2.83
N THR A 159 1.40 -13.69 -2.33
CA THR A 159 2.06 -12.44 -2.75
C THR A 159 3.59 -12.53 -2.79
N PRO A 160 4.31 -13.11 -1.80
CA PRO A 160 5.76 -13.30 -1.87
C PRO A 160 6.23 -14.11 -3.09
N VAL A 161 5.57 -15.22 -3.39
CA VAL A 161 5.90 -16.09 -4.54
C VAL A 161 5.61 -15.39 -5.86
N VAL A 162 4.42 -14.78 -5.97
CA VAL A 162 4.02 -14.02 -7.16
C VAL A 162 4.92 -12.80 -7.37
N PHE A 163 5.34 -12.14 -6.29
CA PHE A 163 6.23 -10.98 -6.37
C PHE A 163 7.62 -11.36 -6.86
N TRP A 164 8.20 -12.46 -6.36
CA TRP A 164 9.44 -13.01 -6.90
C TRP A 164 9.35 -13.19 -8.42
N ALA A 165 8.26 -13.81 -8.89
CA ALA A 165 8.08 -14.09 -10.31
C ALA A 165 7.89 -12.80 -11.15
N LYS A 166 7.23 -11.78 -10.59
CA LYS A 166 7.12 -10.44 -11.22
C LYS A 166 8.47 -9.72 -11.29
N CYS A 167 9.29 -9.80 -10.25
CA CYS A 167 10.65 -9.25 -10.25
C CYS A 167 11.54 -9.98 -11.26
N PHE A 168 11.44 -11.31 -11.35
CA PHE A 168 12.14 -12.08 -12.36
C PHE A 168 11.73 -11.67 -13.78
N LEU A 169 10.42 -11.52 -14.04
CA LEU A 169 9.93 -11.01 -15.31
C LEU A 169 10.51 -9.61 -15.61
N GLN A 170 10.52 -8.70 -14.63
CA GLN A 170 11.14 -7.38 -14.76
C GLN A 170 12.63 -7.48 -15.13
N LYS A 171 13.38 -8.40 -14.53
CA LYS A 171 14.78 -8.66 -14.87
C LYS A 171 14.95 -9.07 -16.34
N LEU A 172 14.10 -9.96 -16.86
CA LEU A 172 14.14 -10.34 -18.28
C LEU A 172 13.90 -9.17 -19.23
N TRP A 173 13.08 -8.20 -18.83
CA TRP A 173 12.85 -6.98 -19.61
C TRP A 173 14.08 -6.06 -19.60
N LEU A 174 14.78 -5.95 -18.48
CA LEU A 174 16.01 -5.15 -18.36
C LEU A 174 17.16 -5.73 -19.19
N GLU A 175 17.23 -7.06 -19.31
CA GLU A 175 18.19 -7.78 -20.16
C GLU A 175 17.84 -7.70 -21.67
N ASN A 176 16.77 -7.00 -22.05
CA ASN A 176 16.30 -6.85 -23.43
C ASN A 176 16.09 -8.17 -24.20
N LEU A 177 15.77 -9.26 -23.50
CA LEU A 177 15.47 -10.56 -24.11
C LEU A 177 14.22 -10.45 -24.99
N THR A 178 14.25 -11.04 -26.19
CA THR A 178 13.05 -11.14 -27.03
C THR A 178 12.12 -12.25 -26.50
N TRP A 179 10.89 -12.31 -27.02
CA TRP A 179 9.84 -13.18 -26.48
C TRP A 179 10.15 -14.67 -26.52
N ASP A 180 10.82 -15.11 -27.59
CA ASP A 180 10.95 -16.52 -27.95
C ASP A 180 12.42 -16.99 -27.91
N ILE A 181 13.34 -16.15 -27.41
CA ILE A 181 14.72 -16.56 -27.12
C ILE A 181 14.76 -17.42 -25.85
N PRO A 182 15.46 -18.59 -25.89
CA PRO A 182 15.69 -19.41 -24.72
C PRO A 182 16.45 -18.66 -23.61
N LEU A 183 16.02 -18.87 -22.36
CA LEU A 183 16.81 -18.48 -21.19
C LEU A 183 18.09 -19.30 -21.14
N ASN A 184 19.18 -18.69 -20.67
CA ASN A 184 20.48 -19.34 -20.51
C ASN A 184 21.15 -18.88 -19.20
N GLY A 185 22.27 -19.53 -18.86
CA GLY A 185 23.11 -19.17 -17.72
C GLY A 185 22.33 -19.06 -16.41
N GLU A 186 22.59 -17.99 -15.66
CA GLU A 186 21.98 -17.74 -14.35
C GLU A 186 20.46 -17.53 -14.40
N LEU A 187 19.93 -16.97 -15.49
CA LEU A 187 18.49 -16.73 -15.63
C LEU A 187 17.72 -18.05 -15.72
N LEU A 188 18.25 -19.01 -16.50
CA LEU A 188 17.67 -20.34 -16.59
C LEU A 188 17.77 -21.06 -15.24
N LEU A 189 18.93 -21.02 -14.58
CA LEU A 189 19.11 -21.68 -13.28
C LEU A 189 18.14 -21.14 -12.22
N ALA A 190 18.02 -19.81 -12.10
CA ALA A 190 17.12 -19.17 -11.16
C ALA A 190 15.65 -19.48 -11.44
N TRP A 191 15.23 -19.44 -12.72
CA TRP A 191 13.87 -19.76 -13.11
C TRP A 191 13.54 -21.24 -12.89
N SER A 192 14.43 -22.14 -13.29
CA SER A 192 14.24 -23.58 -13.09
C SER A 192 14.08 -23.90 -11.61
N ARG A 193 14.90 -23.31 -10.73
CA ARG A 193 14.76 -23.48 -9.27
C ARG A 193 13.39 -23.02 -8.77
N PHE A 194 12.93 -21.85 -9.21
CA PHE A 194 11.60 -21.35 -8.84
C PHE A 194 10.48 -22.29 -9.31
N VAL A 195 10.51 -22.71 -10.58
CA VAL A 195 9.51 -23.62 -11.15
C VAL A 195 9.52 -24.97 -10.45
N SER A 196 10.70 -25.52 -10.12
CA SER A 196 10.79 -26.77 -9.36
C SER A 196 10.20 -26.68 -7.96
N SER A 197 10.24 -25.50 -7.32
CA SER A 197 9.56 -25.30 -6.03
C SER A 197 8.05 -25.16 -6.19
N LEU A 198 7.58 -24.58 -7.31
CA LEU A 198 6.20 -24.09 -7.45
C LEU A 198 5.09 -25.08 -7.06
N PRO A 199 5.20 -26.40 -7.29
CA PRO A 199 4.21 -27.38 -6.79
C PRO A 199 3.92 -27.29 -5.28
N ASP A 200 4.86 -26.77 -4.48
CA ASP A 200 4.71 -26.58 -3.04
C ASP A 200 3.53 -25.65 -2.68
N ILE A 201 3.09 -24.75 -3.58
CA ILE A 201 1.91 -23.90 -3.30
C ILE A 201 0.62 -24.71 -3.12
N GLN A 202 0.56 -25.94 -3.63
CA GLN A 202 -0.59 -26.84 -3.45
C GLN A 202 -0.72 -27.30 -1.99
N LEU A 203 0.37 -27.25 -1.21
CA LEU A 203 0.37 -27.58 0.21
C LEU A 203 -0.15 -26.41 1.07
N VAL A 204 -0.26 -25.20 0.51
CA VAL A 204 -0.84 -24.05 1.20
C VAL A 204 -2.33 -24.29 1.41
N LYS A 205 -2.76 -24.19 2.66
CA LYS A 205 -4.17 -24.28 3.06
C LYS A 205 -4.59 -22.99 3.73
N ILE A 206 -5.57 -22.31 3.16
CA ILE A 206 -6.14 -21.07 3.71
C ILE A 206 -7.52 -21.38 4.27
N GLU A 207 -7.73 -21.19 5.56
CA GLU A 207 -9.06 -21.36 6.14
C GLU A 207 -10.06 -20.39 5.51
N ARG A 208 -11.17 -20.91 4.96
CA ARG A 208 -12.19 -20.05 4.33
C ARG A 208 -12.84 -19.11 5.34
N LYS A 209 -13.08 -19.61 6.55
CA LYS A 209 -13.74 -18.85 7.61
C LYS A 209 -12.76 -17.88 8.28
N LEU A 210 -13.01 -16.57 8.17
CA LEU A 210 -12.13 -15.54 8.74
C LEU A 210 -12.22 -15.39 10.26
N LEU A 211 -13.37 -15.69 10.87
CA LEU A 211 -13.59 -15.54 12.32
C LEU A 211 -13.95 -16.88 12.97
N PRO A 212 -13.52 -17.16 14.22
CA PRO A 212 -14.02 -18.32 14.95
C PRO A 212 -15.54 -18.22 15.20
N ALA A 213 -16.16 -19.33 15.59
CA ALA A 213 -17.58 -19.33 15.90
C ALA A 213 -17.88 -18.52 17.18
N GLY A 214 -19.02 -17.81 17.19
CA GLY A 214 -19.46 -17.01 18.33
C GLY A 214 -19.00 -15.55 18.29
N LYS A 215 -19.33 -14.81 19.35
CA LYS A 215 -18.98 -13.38 19.46
C LYS A 215 -17.49 -13.23 19.75
N CYS A 216 -16.78 -12.50 18.89
CA CYS A 216 -15.36 -12.23 19.03
C CYS A 216 -15.12 -10.71 19.03
N ARG A 217 -14.06 -10.29 19.72
CA ARG A 217 -13.50 -8.94 19.59
C ARG A 217 -12.53 -8.95 18.43
N VAL A 218 -12.73 -8.08 17.45
CA VAL A 218 -11.97 -8.12 16.19
C VAL A 218 -11.17 -6.84 16.01
N THR A 219 -9.87 -6.98 15.75
CA THR A 219 -8.98 -5.89 15.33
C THR A 219 -8.37 -6.20 13.97
N LEU A 220 -8.11 -5.15 13.19
CA LEU A 220 -7.50 -5.25 11.87
C LEU A 220 -6.06 -4.76 11.92
N HIS A 221 -5.13 -5.54 11.37
CA HIS A 221 -3.69 -5.27 11.43
C HIS A 221 -3.10 -5.30 10.02
N GLY A 222 -2.65 -4.14 9.56
CA GLY A 222 -2.00 -3.96 8.28
C GLY A 222 -0.49 -3.79 8.44
N PHE A 223 0.31 -4.48 7.64
CA PHE A 223 1.76 -4.34 7.61
C PHE A 223 2.19 -3.89 6.23
N CYS A 224 3.14 -2.97 6.14
CA CYS A 224 3.79 -2.62 4.88
C CYS A 224 5.30 -2.68 5.01
N ASP A 225 5.93 -2.99 3.88
CA ASP A 225 7.38 -2.99 3.75
C ASP A 225 7.79 -2.56 2.34
N ALA A 226 9.03 -2.11 2.19
CA ALA A 226 9.63 -1.81 0.91
C ALA A 226 11.12 -2.18 0.83
N SER A 227 11.51 -2.61 -0.36
CA SER A 227 12.90 -2.86 -0.75
C SER A 227 13.21 -2.16 -2.07
N GLU A 228 14.45 -2.26 -2.55
CA GLU A 228 14.82 -1.77 -3.88
C GLU A 228 14.04 -2.47 -5.00
N LEU A 229 13.54 -3.69 -4.76
CA LEU A 229 12.78 -4.47 -5.74
C LEU A 229 11.33 -4.00 -5.85
N GLY A 230 10.78 -3.40 -4.80
CA GLY A 230 9.39 -2.98 -4.75
C GLY A 230 8.85 -2.83 -3.34
N TYR A 231 7.53 -2.71 -3.22
CA TYR A 231 6.86 -2.54 -1.93
C TYR A 231 5.61 -3.39 -1.86
N ALA A 232 5.24 -3.76 -0.64
CA ALA A 232 4.11 -4.63 -0.37
C ALA A 232 3.34 -4.20 0.87
N ALA A 233 2.11 -4.70 0.95
CA ALA A 233 1.28 -4.59 2.13
C ALA A 233 0.45 -5.86 2.32
N ALA A 234 0.29 -6.28 3.57
CA ALA A 234 -0.48 -7.44 3.99
C ALA A 234 -1.41 -7.06 5.14
N VAL A 235 -2.65 -7.54 5.10
CA VAL A 235 -3.69 -7.22 6.09
C VAL A 235 -4.20 -8.49 6.74
N TYR A 236 -4.18 -8.49 8.06
CA TYR A 236 -4.56 -9.59 8.92
C TYR A 236 -5.76 -9.21 9.78
N ILE A 237 -6.68 -10.15 9.98
CA ILE A 237 -7.70 -10.07 11.02
C ILE A 237 -7.18 -10.79 12.26
N ARG A 238 -7.30 -10.12 13.40
CA ARG A 238 -7.08 -10.70 14.72
C ARG A 238 -8.41 -10.79 15.45
N ALA A 239 -8.81 -12.00 15.83
CA ALA A 239 -10.03 -12.26 16.58
C ALA A 239 -9.68 -12.80 17.97
N VAL A 240 -10.30 -12.24 19.00
CA VAL A 240 -10.23 -12.77 20.38
C VAL A 240 -11.60 -13.29 20.76
N ASP A 241 -11.69 -14.57 21.08
CA ASP A 241 -12.94 -15.17 21.54
C ASP A 241 -13.22 -14.82 23.02
N ARG A 242 -14.32 -15.35 23.56
CA ARG A 242 -14.71 -15.11 24.97
C ARG A 242 -13.79 -15.78 25.98
N ASN A 243 -13.06 -16.82 25.56
CA ASN A 243 -12.14 -17.58 26.39
C ASN A 243 -10.72 -16.96 26.37
N GLY A 244 -10.51 -15.90 25.58
CA GLY A 244 -9.21 -15.26 25.39
C GLY A 244 -8.34 -15.93 24.33
N SER A 245 -8.85 -16.93 23.61
CA SER A 245 -8.13 -17.54 22.49
C SER A 245 -8.03 -16.54 21.34
N VAL A 246 -6.83 -16.41 20.78
CA VAL A 246 -6.52 -15.46 19.73
C VAL A 246 -6.28 -16.20 18.43
N THR A 247 -6.95 -15.75 17.37
CA THR A 247 -6.73 -16.24 16.01
C THR A 247 -6.30 -15.08 15.13
N VAL A 248 -5.23 -15.27 14.36
CA VAL A 248 -4.74 -14.30 13.37
C VAL A 248 -4.84 -14.96 12.00
N ARG A 249 -5.48 -14.27 11.04
CA ARG A 249 -5.63 -14.78 9.66
C ARG A 249 -5.28 -13.71 8.63
N LEU A 250 -4.49 -14.07 7.63
CA LEU A 250 -4.20 -13.22 6.48
C LEU A 250 -5.45 -13.08 5.60
N VAL A 251 -5.94 -11.85 5.44
CA VAL A 251 -7.14 -11.55 4.63
C VAL A 251 -6.76 -11.25 3.19
N ILE A 252 -5.86 -10.27 3.02
CA ILE A 252 -5.48 -9.78 1.71
C ILE A 252 -4.05 -9.23 1.75
N ALA A 253 -3.29 -9.45 0.68
CA ALA A 253 -2.03 -8.77 0.46
C ALA A 253 -1.89 -8.31 -1.00
N LYS A 254 -1.05 -7.30 -1.21
CA LYS A 254 -0.68 -6.82 -2.54
C LYS A 254 0.77 -6.36 -2.54
N SER A 255 1.43 -6.55 -3.67
CA SER A 255 2.78 -6.05 -3.93
C SER A 255 2.84 -5.30 -5.25
N LYS A 256 3.82 -4.41 -5.36
CA LYS A 256 4.14 -3.66 -6.58
C LYS A 256 5.64 -3.61 -6.76
N VAL A 257 6.09 -3.99 -7.96
CA VAL A 257 7.51 -3.93 -8.33
C VAL A 257 7.92 -2.45 -8.47
N ALA A 258 9.13 -2.13 -8.02
CA ALA A 258 9.67 -0.78 -8.09
C ALA A 258 9.72 -0.27 -9.55
N PRO A 259 9.37 1.00 -9.80
CA PRO A 259 9.48 1.58 -11.14
C PRO A 259 10.94 1.67 -11.61
N ILE A 260 11.23 1.15 -12.80
CA ILE A 260 12.56 1.24 -13.42
C ILE A 260 12.85 2.68 -13.89
N ARG A 261 11.89 3.32 -14.57
CA ARG A 261 12.09 4.60 -15.25
C ARG A 261 12.17 5.79 -14.29
N SER A 262 11.44 5.74 -13.19
CA SER A 262 11.43 6.76 -12.14
C SER A 262 11.92 6.14 -10.85
N ARG A 263 13.24 5.91 -10.75
CA ARG A 263 13.86 5.33 -9.56
C ARG A 263 13.53 6.19 -8.34
N LEU A 264 12.74 5.60 -7.45
CA LEU A 264 12.39 6.20 -6.18
C LEU A 264 13.47 5.85 -5.15
N THR A 265 13.69 6.76 -4.20
CA THR A 265 14.50 6.45 -3.02
C THR A 265 13.78 5.43 -2.14
N ILE A 266 14.52 4.70 -1.31
CA ILE A 266 13.94 3.73 -0.35
C ILE A 266 12.83 4.38 0.51
N PRO A 267 13.01 5.56 1.13
CA PRO A 267 11.94 6.20 1.88
C PRO A 267 10.67 6.46 1.06
N LYS A 268 10.81 6.84 -0.22
CA LYS A 268 9.66 7.05 -1.11
C LYS A 268 8.94 5.74 -1.47
N LEU A 269 9.67 4.62 -1.54
CA LEU A 269 9.10 3.29 -1.72
C LEU A 269 8.38 2.83 -0.44
N GLU A 270 8.98 3.02 0.73
CA GLU A 270 8.36 2.74 2.04
C GLU A 270 7.05 3.52 2.20
N LEU A 271 7.05 4.82 1.89
CA LEU A 271 5.83 5.64 1.91
C LEU A 271 4.80 5.17 0.88
N SER A 272 5.23 4.64 -0.26
CA SER A 272 4.34 4.03 -1.25
C SER A 272 3.73 2.72 -0.75
N GLY A 273 4.49 1.93 0.02
CA GLY A 273 4.01 0.78 0.77
C GLY A 273 2.95 1.17 1.80
N ALA A 274 3.19 2.22 2.59
CA ALA A 274 2.23 2.76 3.55
C ALA A 274 0.94 3.25 2.87
N ALA A 275 1.06 3.94 1.73
CA ALA A 275 -0.11 4.35 0.94
C ALA A 275 -0.87 3.15 0.36
N LEU A 276 -0.17 2.12 -0.10
CA LEU A 276 -0.79 0.86 -0.53
C LEU A 276 -1.57 0.21 0.62
N LEU A 277 -0.98 0.17 1.81
CA LEU A 277 -1.59 -0.41 3.00
C LEU A 277 -2.85 0.33 3.44
N SER A 278 -2.82 1.67 3.50
CA SER A 278 -4.00 2.48 3.84
C SER A 278 -5.18 2.16 2.92
N ARG A 279 -4.93 2.02 1.60
CA ARG A 279 -5.99 1.62 0.65
C ARG A 279 -6.51 0.20 0.91
N LEU A 280 -5.64 -0.76 1.25
CA LEU A 280 -6.07 -2.12 1.55
C LEU A 280 -6.91 -2.18 2.82
N LEU A 281 -6.52 -1.45 3.87
CA LEU A 281 -7.31 -1.36 5.10
C LEU A 281 -8.69 -0.76 4.83
N ASN A 282 -8.77 0.34 4.09
CA ASN A 282 -10.05 0.93 3.69
C ASN A 282 -10.91 -0.03 2.87
N HIS A 283 -10.30 -0.77 1.94
CA HIS A 283 -11.01 -1.77 1.16
C HIS A 283 -11.60 -2.86 2.07
N VAL A 284 -10.80 -3.46 2.95
CA VAL A 284 -11.26 -4.51 3.87
C VAL A 284 -12.37 -4.00 4.80
N VAL A 285 -12.24 -2.80 5.34
CA VAL A 285 -13.28 -2.17 6.17
C VAL A 285 -14.56 -1.93 5.38
N SER A 286 -14.46 -1.45 4.14
CA SER A 286 -15.65 -1.23 3.28
C SER A 286 -16.35 -2.53 2.89
N THR A 287 -15.59 -3.61 2.69
CA THR A 287 -16.11 -4.90 2.24
C THR A 287 -16.67 -5.73 3.39
N LEU A 288 -16.00 -5.73 4.55
CA LEU A 288 -16.37 -6.56 5.69
C LEU A 288 -17.10 -5.80 6.81
N GLY A 289 -17.12 -4.46 6.78
CA GLY A 289 -17.62 -3.63 7.89
C GLY A 289 -19.11 -3.79 8.19
N GLN A 290 -19.91 -4.33 7.25
CA GLN A 290 -21.32 -4.65 7.49
C GLN A 290 -21.50 -5.96 8.28
N THR A 291 -20.56 -6.90 8.18
CA THR A 291 -20.64 -8.22 8.83
C THR A 291 -19.70 -8.34 10.02
N VAL A 292 -18.62 -7.56 10.06
CA VAL A 292 -17.59 -7.57 11.08
C VAL A 292 -17.42 -6.18 11.67
N ALA A 293 -17.66 -6.07 12.99
CA ALA A 293 -17.38 -4.86 13.74
C ALA A 293 -15.90 -4.85 14.17
N PHE A 294 -15.11 -3.95 13.57
CA PHE A 294 -13.70 -3.76 13.93
C PHE A 294 -13.59 -2.77 15.11
N GLU A 295 -13.00 -3.19 16.23
CA GLU A 295 -12.78 -2.32 17.38
C GLU A 295 -11.69 -1.28 17.12
N LYS A 296 -10.60 -1.72 16.50
CA LYS A 296 -9.43 -0.90 16.18
C LYS A 296 -8.78 -1.39 14.90
N ILE A 297 -8.17 -0.44 14.20
CA ILE A 297 -7.42 -0.68 12.96
C ILE A 297 -6.00 -0.16 13.18
N TYR A 298 -5.02 -1.02 12.93
CA TYR A 298 -3.61 -0.72 13.09
C TYR A 298 -2.89 -0.83 11.74
N ALA A 299 -1.97 0.09 11.49
CA ALA A 299 -1.01 0.01 10.39
C ALA A 299 0.40 0.01 10.96
N TRP A 300 1.22 -0.91 10.47
CA TRP A 300 2.57 -1.19 10.96
C TRP A 300 3.58 -0.98 9.84
N THR A 301 4.66 -0.27 10.16
CA THR A 301 5.81 -0.08 9.27
C THR A 301 7.07 -0.03 10.12
N ASP A 302 8.17 -0.55 9.59
CA ASP A 302 9.50 -0.45 10.17
C ASP A 302 10.19 0.89 9.86
N SER A 303 9.72 1.62 8.85
CA SER A 303 10.24 2.94 8.49
C SER A 303 9.87 4.04 9.49
N GLN A 304 10.84 4.45 10.29
CA GLN A 304 10.72 5.64 11.14
C GLN A 304 10.53 6.93 10.32
N ILE A 305 11.12 7.02 9.12
CA ILE A 305 10.98 8.18 8.23
C ILE A 305 9.52 8.35 7.80
N VAL A 306 8.87 7.25 7.40
CA VAL A 306 7.43 7.29 7.05
C VAL A 306 6.60 7.76 8.24
N LEU A 307 6.85 7.24 9.43
CA LEU A 307 6.12 7.66 10.65
C LEU A 307 6.34 9.14 10.97
N CYS A 308 7.55 9.67 10.76
CA CYS A 308 7.84 11.10 10.89
C CYS A 308 7.09 11.92 9.83
N TRP A 309 7.08 11.51 8.56
CA TRP A 309 6.31 12.18 7.50
C TRP A 309 4.81 12.19 7.77
N LEU A 310 4.27 11.10 8.31
CA LEU A 310 2.86 10.99 8.68
C LEU A 310 2.48 11.89 9.87
N ARG A 311 3.44 12.40 10.63
CA ARG A 311 3.25 13.40 11.70
C ARG A 311 3.56 14.83 11.25
N ALA A 312 4.40 14.99 10.22
CA ALA A 312 4.81 16.30 9.70
C ALA A 312 3.67 17.08 9.02
N SER A 313 3.83 18.41 8.91
CA SER A 313 2.91 19.23 8.13
C SER A 313 3.06 18.95 6.64
N VAL A 314 1.95 18.70 5.93
CA VAL A 314 1.95 18.41 4.48
C VAL A 314 2.60 19.55 3.67
N HIS A 315 2.44 20.79 4.13
CA HIS A 315 3.01 21.96 3.46
C HIS A 315 4.54 22.06 3.54
N ALA A 316 5.13 21.42 4.55
CA ALA A 316 6.58 21.35 4.72
C ALA A 316 7.22 20.25 3.88
N LEU A 317 6.42 19.36 3.27
CA LEU A 317 6.90 18.20 2.53
C LEU A 317 7.01 18.48 1.02
N GLU A 318 7.97 17.84 0.36
CA GLU A 318 8.09 17.84 -1.09
C GLU A 318 6.82 17.24 -1.73
N VAL A 319 6.52 17.62 -2.97
CA VAL A 319 5.23 17.30 -3.63
C VAL A 319 4.90 15.81 -3.60
N PHE A 320 5.87 14.93 -3.90
CA PHE A 320 5.63 13.49 -3.89
C PHE A 320 5.21 12.98 -2.50
N VAL A 321 5.96 13.37 -1.47
CA VAL A 321 5.73 12.95 -0.08
C VAL A 321 4.43 13.54 0.43
N ALA A 322 4.21 14.84 0.21
CA ALA A 322 2.99 15.55 0.56
C ALA A 322 1.73 14.87 0.00
N ASN A 323 1.73 14.54 -1.30
CA ASN A 323 0.59 13.90 -1.95
C ASN A 323 0.28 12.51 -1.38
N ARG A 324 1.31 11.71 -1.07
CA ARG A 324 1.14 10.37 -0.48
C ARG A 324 0.69 10.45 0.98
N VAL A 325 1.23 11.39 1.75
CA VAL A 325 0.79 11.64 3.13
C VAL A 325 -0.65 12.11 3.16
N SER A 326 -1.07 13.01 2.26
CA SER A 326 -2.48 13.41 2.14
C SER A 326 -3.35 12.20 1.86
N GLN A 327 -3.00 11.39 0.86
CA GLN A 327 -3.74 10.18 0.53
C GLN A 327 -3.91 9.22 1.72
N ILE A 328 -2.88 9.08 2.57
CA ILE A 328 -2.96 8.24 3.76
C ILE A 328 -3.86 8.86 4.83
N ARG A 329 -3.79 10.19 5.01
CA ARG A 329 -4.60 10.94 5.99
C ARG A 329 -6.07 11.07 5.59
N ASP A 330 -6.36 11.09 4.29
CA ASP A 330 -7.71 11.12 3.71
C ASP A 330 -8.40 9.74 3.74
N SER A 331 -7.82 8.78 4.48
CA SER A 331 -8.38 7.46 4.72
C SER A 331 -9.74 7.55 5.42
N THR A 332 -10.72 6.74 4.97
CA THR A 332 -12.03 6.68 5.60
C THR A 332 -12.00 5.93 6.94
N ALA A 333 -11.09 4.97 7.08
CA ALA A 333 -10.83 4.30 8.35
C ALA A 333 -9.90 5.11 9.25
N VAL A 334 -10.17 5.11 10.56
CA VAL A 334 -9.29 5.66 11.59
C VAL A 334 -8.15 4.67 11.85
N ILE A 335 -7.01 4.90 11.21
CA ILE A 335 -5.84 4.01 11.24
C ILE A 335 -4.85 4.45 12.31
N ASN A 336 -4.50 3.54 13.23
CA ASN A 336 -3.48 3.75 14.24
C ASN A 336 -2.12 3.28 13.71
N TRP A 337 -1.26 4.22 13.32
CA TRP A 337 0.08 3.93 12.83
C TRP A 337 1.05 3.60 13.98
N ARG A 338 1.76 2.49 13.84
CA ARG A 338 2.75 1.98 14.80
C ARG A 338 4.03 1.55 14.09
N ASN A 339 5.14 1.54 14.84
CA ASN A 339 6.37 0.94 14.37
C ASN A 339 6.40 -0.56 14.67
N VAL A 340 6.99 -1.34 13.78
CA VAL A 340 7.38 -2.74 14.02
C VAL A 340 8.85 -2.92 13.61
N PRO A 341 9.68 -3.65 14.37
CA PRO A 341 11.02 -4.02 13.91
C PRO A 341 10.96 -4.77 12.57
N GLY A 342 11.93 -4.52 11.67
CA GLY A 342 11.93 -5.12 10.33
C GLY A 342 11.98 -6.65 10.35
N ASP A 343 12.72 -7.23 11.29
CA ASP A 343 12.80 -8.68 11.53
C ASP A 343 11.50 -9.30 12.06
N LEU A 344 10.57 -8.48 12.54
CA LEU A 344 9.23 -8.87 12.99
C LEU A 344 8.13 -8.45 12.02
N ASN A 345 8.48 -7.88 10.86
CA ASN A 345 7.55 -7.37 9.86
C ASN A 345 7.13 -8.49 8.88
N PRO A 346 5.86 -8.96 8.91
CA PRO A 346 5.41 -10.01 8.00
C PRO A 346 5.35 -9.56 6.54
N ALA A 347 5.36 -8.26 6.24
CA ALA A 347 5.34 -7.76 4.87
C ALA A 347 6.71 -7.83 4.15
N ASP A 348 7.81 -8.08 4.86
CA ASP A 348 9.17 -8.07 4.29
C ASP A 348 9.34 -9.10 3.17
N CYS A 349 8.90 -10.34 3.40
CA CYS A 349 8.98 -11.38 2.37
C CYS A 349 8.14 -11.04 1.12
N ALA A 350 7.08 -10.24 1.25
CA ALA A 350 6.26 -9.80 0.13
C ALA A 350 6.86 -8.63 -0.67
N SER A 351 7.78 -7.86 -0.07
CA SER A 351 8.49 -6.75 -0.74
C SER A 351 9.79 -7.21 -1.42
N ARG A 352 10.29 -8.40 -1.07
CA ARG A 352 11.52 -9.01 -1.61
C ARG A 352 11.25 -10.23 -2.49
N GLY A 353 10.19 -10.96 -2.18
CA GLY A 353 9.79 -12.21 -2.82
C GLY A 353 10.50 -13.43 -2.25
N CYS A 354 9.87 -14.60 -2.37
CA CYS A 354 10.46 -15.86 -1.93
C CYS A 354 10.02 -17.04 -2.81
N GLU A 355 10.70 -18.17 -2.67
CA GLU A 355 10.29 -19.46 -3.25
C GLU A 355 9.06 -20.00 -2.52
N SER A 356 8.31 -20.88 -3.18
CA SER A 356 7.09 -21.48 -2.61
C SER A 356 7.38 -22.49 -1.50
N SER A 357 8.52 -23.18 -1.54
CA SER A 357 9.00 -23.99 -0.43
C SER A 357 9.18 -23.18 0.87
N VAL A 358 9.59 -21.91 0.74
CA VAL A 358 9.83 -21.00 1.86
C VAL A 358 8.53 -20.43 2.41
N ILE A 359 7.57 -20.08 1.53
CA ILE A 359 6.31 -19.46 1.99
C ILE A 359 5.51 -20.42 2.87
N LEU A 360 5.54 -21.72 2.61
CA LEU A 360 4.76 -22.73 3.33
C LEU A 360 4.95 -22.68 4.85
N SER A 361 6.20 -22.57 5.30
CA SER A 361 6.58 -22.55 6.71
C SER A 361 7.06 -21.17 7.18
N HIS A 362 6.73 -20.11 6.44
CA HIS A 362 7.23 -18.77 6.76
C HIS A 362 6.69 -18.28 8.12
N PRO A 363 7.56 -17.98 9.09
CA PRO A 363 7.17 -17.80 10.50
C PRO A 363 6.27 -16.58 10.76
N LEU A 364 6.32 -15.58 9.87
CA LEU A 364 5.56 -14.34 10.01
C LEU A 364 4.38 -14.23 9.03
N TRP A 365 4.47 -14.86 7.86
CA TRP A 365 3.59 -14.53 6.72
C TRP A 365 2.15 -14.96 6.98
N TRP A 366 1.97 -16.11 7.63
CA TRP A 366 0.64 -16.66 7.95
C TRP A 366 0.03 -16.08 9.23
N GLY A 367 0.72 -15.16 9.89
CA GLY A 367 0.30 -14.53 11.13
C GLY A 367 1.45 -14.51 12.12
N PRO A 368 2.03 -13.33 12.43
CA PRO A 368 3.15 -13.26 13.36
C PRO A 368 2.71 -13.66 14.78
N VAL A 369 3.47 -14.56 15.41
CA VAL A 369 3.12 -15.13 16.74
C VAL A 369 2.95 -14.05 17.81
N TRP A 370 3.78 -13.00 17.78
CA TRP A 370 3.68 -11.90 18.73
C TRP A 370 2.34 -11.15 18.64
N LEU A 371 1.62 -11.24 17.52
CA LEU A 371 0.31 -10.63 17.37
C LEU A 371 -0.79 -11.43 18.10
N CYS A 372 -0.53 -12.69 18.44
CA CYS A 372 -1.39 -13.48 19.32
C CYS A 372 -1.33 -12.97 20.77
N GLU A 373 -0.24 -12.33 21.17
CA GLU A 373 -0.07 -11.78 22.51
C GLU A 373 -1.02 -10.59 22.79
N PRO A 374 -1.20 -10.19 24.06
CA PRO A 374 -1.92 -8.97 24.43
C PRO A 374 -1.30 -7.70 23.83
N GLU A 375 -2.11 -6.66 23.63
CA GLU A 375 -1.70 -5.39 23.00
C GLU A 375 -0.46 -4.74 23.65
N GLY A 376 -0.28 -4.89 24.96
CA GLY A 376 0.88 -4.36 25.69
C GLY A 376 2.20 -5.08 25.43
N CYS A 377 2.17 -6.30 24.87
CA CYS A 377 3.34 -7.09 24.55
C CYS A 377 3.76 -6.97 23.08
N TRP A 378 2.98 -6.24 22.25
CA TRP A 378 3.34 -6.04 20.85
C TRP A 378 4.60 -5.19 20.73
N PRO A 379 5.37 -5.34 19.64
CA PRO A 379 6.54 -4.51 19.40
C PRO A 379 6.18 -3.03 19.45
N HIS A 380 6.96 -2.27 20.23
CA HIS A 380 6.81 -0.84 20.33
C HIS A 380 8.20 -0.20 20.36
N ASN A 381 8.62 0.36 19.23
CA ASN A 381 9.77 1.23 19.22
C ASN A 381 9.30 2.68 19.35
N ILE A 382 9.99 3.42 20.22
CA ILE A 382 9.85 4.87 20.27
C ILE A 382 10.35 5.40 18.93
N VAL A 383 9.49 6.17 18.26
CA VAL A 383 9.85 6.83 17.01
C VAL A 383 10.55 8.12 17.39
N ASP A 384 11.88 8.08 17.41
CA ASP A 384 12.69 9.27 17.61
C ASP A 384 12.57 10.21 16.40
N PRO A 385 12.65 11.54 16.60
CA PRO A 385 12.71 12.48 15.49
C PRO A 385 13.95 12.20 14.64
N VAL A 386 13.75 11.84 13.37
CA VAL A 386 14.86 11.68 12.41
C VAL A 386 15.30 13.05 11.92
N GLU A 387 16.52 13.50 12.27
CA GLU A 387 17.12 14.74 11.78
C GLU A 387 18.44 14.49 11.03
N PRO A 388 18.61 14.99 9.78
CA PRO A 388 17.62 15.72 8.99
C PRO A 388 16.56 14.78 8.38
N LEU A 389 15.28 15.16 8.45
CA LEU A 389 14.19 14.42 7.81
C LEU A 389 14.24 14.63 6.29
N PRO A 390 14.45 13.58 5.47
CA PRO A 390 14.49 13.73 4.01
C PRO A 390 13.14 14.20 3.47
N GLY A 391 13.13 14.84 2.30
CA GLY A 391 11.89 15.27 1.65
C GLY A 391 11.18 16.45 2.29
N LEU A 392 11.80 17.15 3.24
CA LEU A 392 11.39 18.50 3.64
C LEU A 392 11.68 19.49 2.50
N ARG A 393 10.78 20.44 2.28
CA ARG A 393 11.04 21.58 1.39
C ARG A 393 12.16 22.41 2.00
N VAL A 394 13.33 22.39 1.35
CA VAL A 394 14.43 23.27 1.73
C VAL A 394 14.03 24.70 1.35
N LEU A 395 13.61 25.49 2.34
CA LEU A 395 13.59 26.94 2.24
C LEU A 395 15.03 27.43 2.43
N ALA A 396 15.92 27.14 1.48
CA ALA A 396 17.28 27.68 1.51
C ALA A 396 17.19 29.16 1.16
N VAL A 397 17.28 30.02 2.17
CA VAL A 397 17.89 31.35 1.98
C VAL A 397 19.37 31.12 2.22
N GLU A 398 20.13 30.87 1.15
CA GLU A 398 21.59 30.97 1.22
C GLU A 398 21.94 32.43 1.48
N SER A 399 22.27 32.78 2.72
CA SER A 399 23.02 34.00 2.99
C SER A 399 24.50 33.68 2.84
N GLU A 400 25.07 33.87 1.65
CA GLU A 400 26.53 33.91 1.54
C GLU A 400 27.08 35.09 2.38
N PRO A 401 28.03 34.86 3.30
CA PRO A 401 28.71 35.94 4.00
C PRO A 401 29.88 36.41 3.14
N LYS A 402 29.60 37.17 2.07
CA LYS A 402 30.62 37.99 1.39
C LYS A 402 30.19 39.44 1.42
N GLN A 403 30.40 40.10 2.57
CA GLN A 403 30.42 41.55 2.63
C GLN A 403 31.73 42.06 2.05
N ASN A 404 31.87 42.05 0.72
CA ASN A 404 32.98 42.74 0.08
C ASN A 404 32.53 44.15 -0.33
N LEU A 405 32.56 45.07 0.64
CA LEU A 405 32.27 46.49 0.40
C LEU A 405 33.30 47.14 -0.56
N ASP A 406 34.41 46.45 -0.84
CA ASP A 406 35.46 46.89 -1.78
C ASP A 406 34.96 46.97 -3.21
N GLU A 407 34.10 46.04 -3.63
CA GLU A 407 33.47 46.12 -4.95
C GLU A 407 32.63 47.39 -5.11
N LEU A 408 32.06 47.91 -4.02
CA LEU A 408 31.32 49.18 -4.05
C LEU A 408 32.27 50.38 -4.16
N LEU A 409 33.43 50.37 -3.50
CA LEU A 409 34.43 51.43 -3.62
C LEU A 409 35.03 51.49 -5.04
N ASP A 410 35.40 50.34 -5.59
CA ASP A 410 36.02 50.24 -6.91
C ASP A 410 35.07 50.61 -8.06
N ARG A 411 33.75 50.52 -7.84
CA ARG A 411 32.72 50.83 -8.85
C ARG A 411 32.48 52.32 -9.07
N PHE A 412 32.91 53.21 -8.17
CA PHE A 412 32.63 54.64 -8.29
C PHE A 412 33.92 55.46 -8.36
N SER A 413 34.14 56.11 -9.50
CA SER A 413 35.24 57.07 -9.71
C SER A 413 35.00 58.45 -9.09
N SER A 414 33.91 58.64 -8.35
CA SER A 414 33.52 59.91 -7.73
C SER A 414 32.92 59.68 -6.35
N LEU A 415 33.50 60.35 -5.34
CA LEU A 415 33.01 60.30 -3.96
C LEU A 415 31.55 60.76 -3.87
N ASP A 416 31.15 61.80 -4.60
CA ASP A 416 29.76 62.30 -4.56
C ASP A 416 28.75 61.25 -5.05
N LYS A 417 29.12 60.47 -6.08
CA LYS A 417 28.29 59.36 -6.57
C LYS A 417 28.19 58.22 -5.55
N LEU A 418 29.30 57.85 -4.93
CA LEU A 418 29.34 56.84 -3.87
C LEU A 418 28.43 57.25 -2.70
N LEU A 419 28.57 58.49 -2.22
CA LEU A 419 27.75 59.03 -1.14
C LEU A 419 26.26 59.09 -1.52
N GLY A 420 25.95 59.41 -2.77
CA GLY A 420 24.60 59.35 -3.31
C GLY A 420 24.01 57.94 -3.22
N VAL A 421 24.71 56.93 -3.72
CA VAL A 421 24.23 55.54 -3.71
C VAL A 421 24.13 55.00 -2.27
N THR A 422 25.14 55.21 -1.45
CA THR A 422 25.15 54.78 -0.04
C THR A 422 24.05 55.47 0.77
N GLY A 423 23.79 56.76 0.52
CA GLY A 423 22.70 57.49 1.16
C GLY A 423 21.32 56.91 0.82
N TRP A 424 21.08 56.56 -0.45
CA TRP A 424 19.84 55.91 -0.86
C TRP A 424 19.68 54.51 -0.26
N LEU A 425 20.75 53.72 -0.22
CA LEU A 425 20.73 52.40 0.43
C LEU A 425 20.41 52.51 1.93
N LYS A 426 21.03 53.45 2.63
CA LYS A 426 20.74 53.71 4.05
C LYS A 426 19.30 54.16 4.28
N ARG A 427 18.77 55.05 3.44
CA ARG A 427 17.36 55.46 3.51
C ARG A 427 16.41 54.29 3.28
N PHE A 428 16.71 53.42 2.32
CA PHE A 428 15.93 52.21 2.09
C PHE A 428 15.93 51.27 3.31
N ILE A 429 17.10 51.05 3.92
CA ILE A 429 17.24 50.25 5.14
C ILE A 429 16.47 50.90 6.31
N HIS A 430 16.53 52.22 6.47
CA HIS A 430 15.76 52.94 7.48
C HIS A 430 14.25 52.75 7.27
N ASN A 431 13.75 52.94 6.06
CA ASN A 431 12.32 52.85 5.75
C ASN A 431 11.75 51.42 5.88
N THR A 432 12.58 50.39 5.72
CA THR A 432 12.20 49.00 5.93
C THR A 432 12.17 48.61 7.41
N ARG A 433 13.08 49.17 8.22
CA ARG A 433 13.16 48.91 9.67
C ARG A 433 12.19 49.77 10.50
N ASN A 434 11.96 51.02 10.10
CA ASN A 434 11.16 51.99 10.84
C ASN A 434 9.89 52.36 10.05
N LYS A 435 8.88 51.50 10.11
CA LYS A 435 7.64 51.67 9.32
C LYS A 435 6.84 52.93 9.68
N SER A 436 6.99 53.45 10.89
CA SER A 436 6.30 54.64 11.40
C SER A 436 7.00 55.97 11.10
N ASP A 437 8.28 55.95 10.70
CA ASP A 437 9.10 57.15 10.43
C ASP A 437 9.83 57.01 9.09
N ARG A 438 9.05 56.98 8.01
CA ARG A 438 9.59 56.80 6.66
C ARG A 438 9.97 58.14 6.04
N ARG A 439 11.15 58.17 5.43
CA ARG A 439 11.68 59.32 4.70
C ARG A 439 11.28 59.21 3.22
N PHE A 440 10.51 60.20 2.72
CA PHE A 440 9.96 60.20 1.35
C PHE A 440 10.51 61.32 0.44
N SER A 441 11.48 62.11 0.91
CA SER A 441 12.04 63.20 0.11
C SER A 441 12.57 62.71 -1.24
N PRO A 442 12.27 63.38 -2.36
CA PRO A 442 12.76 62.98 -3.69
C PRO A 442 14.28 63.14 -3.83
N VAL A 443 14.91 63.90 -2.93
CA VAL A 443 16.36 64.10 -2.87
C VAL A 443 16.92 63.65 -1.52
N LEU A 444 18.18 63.24 -1.51
CA LEU A 444 18.91 62.98 -0.27
C LEU A 444 19.15 64.28 0.49
N THR A 445 18.88 64.26 1.80
CA THR A 445 19.18 65.40 2.65
C THR A 445 20.68 65.53 2.88
N PRO A 446 21.19 66.72 3.22
CA PRO A 446 22.59 66.90 3.60
C PRO A 446 23.03 65.99 4.74
N GLU A 447 22.11 65.68 5.66
CA GLU A 447 22.35 64.80 6.81
C GLU A 447 22.55 63.34 6.37
N GLU A 448 21.73 62.83 5.45
CA GLU A 448 21.90 61.47 4.91
C GLU A 448 23.18 61.31 4.10
N ARG A 449 23.61 62.36 3.40
CA ARG A 449 24.92 62.36 2.73
C ARG A 449 26.07 62.38 3.74
N ARG A 450 25.92 63.10 4.85
CA ARG A 450 26.90 63.11 5.94
C ARG A 450 26.96 61.75 6.63
N GLU A 451 25.83 61.09 6.88
CA GLU A 451 25.78 59.73 7.42
C GLU A 451 26.42 58.70 6.49
N ALA A 452 26.25 58.87 5.17
CA ALA A 452 26.93 58.03 4.17
C ALA A 452 28.44 58.25 4.20
N LEU A 453 28.90 59.51 4.34
CA LEU A 453 30.31 59.84 4.43
C LEU A 453 30.94 59.29 5.71
N LEU A 454 30.28 59.47 6.85
CA LEU A 454 30.74 58.96 8.13
C LEU A 454 30.85 57.43 8.12
N PHE A 455 29.93 56.73 7.45
CA PHE A 455 30.02 55.28 7.30
C PHE A 455 31.31 54.84 6.61
N TRP A 456 31.63 55.46 5.46
CA TRP A 456 32.86 55.11 4.73
C TRP A 456 34.12 55.61 5.44
N ALA A 457 34.06 56.75 6.13
CA ALA A 457 35.19 57.26 6.92
C ALA A 457 35.52 56.32 8.09
N VAL A 458 34.51 55.87 8.84
CA VAL A 458 34.67 54.92 9.95
C VAL A 458 35.15 53.56 9.43
N ASP A 459 34.58 53.07 8.33
CA ASP A 459 35.01 51.82 7.69
C ASP A 459 36.49 51.89 7.26
N TYR A 460 36.89 52.99 6.61
CA TYR A 460 38.28 53.22 6.21
C TYR A 460 39.23 53.33 7.42
N GLU A 461 38.85 54.09 8.45
CA GLU A 461 39.68 54.28 9.64
C GLU A 461 39.86 52.97 10.42
N MET A 462 38.78 52.19 10.58
CA MET A 462 38.82 50.84 11.16
C MET A 462 39.72 49.90 10.36
N ARG A 463 39.63 49.90 9.03
CA ARG A 463 40.51 49.10 8.16
C ARG A 463 41.97 49.53 8.27
N SER A 464 42.24 50.84 8.29
CA SER A 464 43.61 51.38 8.41
C SER A 464 44.24 51.06 9.77
N TYR A 465 43.42 50.99 10.82
CA TYR A 465 43.84 50.63 12.17
C TYR A 465 44.10 49.13 12.29
N LEU A 466 43.23 48.30 11.72
CA LEU A 466 43.37 46.83 11.71
C LEU A 466 44.55 46.36 10.86
N MET A 467 44.80 46.99 9.69
CA MET A 467 45.98 46.72 8.87
C MET A 467 47.30 47.09 9.57
N ARG A 468 47.31 48.09 10.47
CA ARG A 468 48.49 48.43 11.27
C ARG A 468 48.75 47.47 12.43
N LEU A 469 47.76 46.65 12.80
CA LEU A 469 47.83 45.71 13.91
C LEU A 469 48.01 44.25 13.48
N ASP A 470 48.06 43.96 12.17
CA ASP A 470 48.15 42.60 11.61
C ASP A 470 47.03 41.66 12.11
N ILE A 471 45.84 42.20 12.41
CA ILE A 471 44.67 41.44 12.88
C ILE A 471 43.71 41.21 11.69
N PRO A 472 43.41 39.96 11.31
CA PRO A 472 42.42 39.69 10.28
C PRO A 472 41.00 40.09 10.73
N PHE A 473 40.19 40.50 9.75
CA PHE A 473 38.83 41.02 9.92
C PHE A 473 37.89 39.98 10.57
N CYS A 474 37.76 40.01 11.90
CA CYS A 474 36.69 39.30 12.62
C CYS A 474 35.65 40.31 13.09
N CYS A 475 34.42 40.17 12.58
CA CYS A 475 33.27 40.97 12.99
C CYS A 475 32.92 40.69 14.46
N PRO A 476 32.87 41.69 15.37
CA PRO A 476 32.46 41.47 16.74
C PRO A 476 30.94 41.60 16.88
N ARG A 477 30.23 40.48 16.82
CA ARG A 477 28.89 40.25 17.40
C ARG A 477 28.84 38.75 17.72
N THR A 478 28.82 38.24 18.95
CA THR A 478 28.18 38.66 20.19
C THR A 478 28.92 38.01 21.36
N ALA A 479 29.51 38.79 22.25
CA ALA A 479 29.93 38.29 23.56
C ALA A 479 28.84 38.68 24.57
N SER A 480 27.93 37.76 24.86
CA SER A 480 27.09 37.82 26.06
C SER A 480 27.86 37.17 27.21
N TRP A 481 28.54 38.00 28.00
CA TRP A 481 29.00 37.59 29.33
C TRP A 481 27.98 38.11 30.34
N TYR A 482 27.16 37.21 30.87
CA TYR A 482 26.49 37.35 32.15
C TYR A 482 26.79 36.09 32.97
N ASP A 483 27.64 36.27 33.97
CA ASP A 483 27.69 35.63 35.29
C ASP A 483 27.46 34.11 35.42
N SER A 484 28.57 33.35 35.53
CA SER A 484 29.03 32.65 36.75
C SER A 484 30.19 31.71 36.43
#